data_AF-A0A136ITN6-F1
#
_entry.id   AF-A0A136ITN6-F1
#
_cell.length_a   1.000
_cell.length_b   1.000
_cell.length_c   1.000
_cell.angle_alpha   90.00
_cell.angle_beta   90.00
_cell.angle_gamma   90.00
#
_symmetry.space_group_name_H-M   'P 1'
#
loop_
_entity.id
_entity.type
_entity.pdbx_description
1 polymer ?
#
loop_
_entity_poly.entity_id
_entity_poly.type
_entity_poly.pdbx_seq_one_letter_code
_entity_poly.pdbx_strand_id
1 'polypeptide(L)'
;MVLSDMGLTALHSEYSRSRQPAAMLAMTPTYRPPESDLEGNVISRSYDIWTLGCLFMETMIWHLDGFEWLFQFSQERLTSDVTGCKKPTYFDIKEFKGASVGAAAHTASIKVEVLKYFEKIRNHPKCTQFVLDVIEIVQDEMIIVRRANNDRITSSRLEAKIASIHSRCQRSDSYVCNTANAPRGISDPVHVEVVLGQHVLDNMRMANFRLQAHVGKTEKSISREELART
;
A
#
# COMPACT_ATOMS: atom_id res chain seq x y z
N MET A 1 -10.61 14.64 14.01
CA MET A 1 -10.06 14.64 12.64
C MET A 1 -11.23 14.71 11.67
N VAL A 2 -11.30 15.74 10.83
CA VAL A 2 -12.34 15.91 9.81
C VAL A 2 -11.67 15.65 8.46
N LEU A 3 -12.13 14.63 7.73
CA LEU A 3 -11.70 14.39 6.35
C LEU A 3 -12.43 15.39 5.46
N SER A 4 -11.75 16.47 5.05
CA SER A 4 -12.39 17.59 4.34
C SER A 4 -12.17 17.59 2.82
N ASP A 5 -11.76 16.46 2.22
CA ASP A 5 -11.47 16.41 0.78
C ASP A 5 -12.02 15.16 0.08
N MET A 6 -13.31 14.86 0.34
CA MET A 6 -14.05 13.85 -0.44
C MET A 6 -14.69 14.43 -1.71
N GLY A 7 -14.31 15.64 -2.13
CA GLY A 7 -14.86 16.31 -3.33
C GLY A 7 -14.55 15.60 -4.66
N LEU A 8 -13.65 14.62 -4.66
CA LEU A 8 -13.30 13.75 -5.79
C LEU A 8 -13.87 12.33 -5.69
N THR A 9 -14.58 11.99 -4.60
CA THR A 9 -15.30 10.71 -4.54
C THR A 9 -16.52 10.76 -5.44
N ALA A 10 -16.46 10.06 -6.58
CA ALA A 10 -17.66 9.72 -7.31
C ALA A 10 -18.49 8.79 -6.42
N LEU A 11 -19.61 9.29 -5.89
CA LEU A 11 -20.60 8.43 -5.24
C LEU A 11 -21.07 7.40 -6.26
N HIS A 12 -20.63 6.16 -6.09
CA HIS A 12 -21.07 5.03 -6.90
C HIS A 12 -22.49 4.64 -6.47
N SER A 13 -23.47 5.49 -6.82
CA SER A 13 -24.87 5.06 -6.86
C SER A 13 -25.00 3.95 -7.91
N GLU A 14 -25.98 3.04 -7.74
CA GLU A 14 -26.16 1.82 -8.54
C GLU A 14 -26.38 2.01 -10.06
N TYR A 15 -26.19 3.24 -10.59
CA TYR A 15 -26.43 3.58 -11.99
C TYR A 15 -25.22 4.02 -12.82
N SER A 16 -24.00 4.14 -12.28
CA SER A 16 -22.85 4.59 -13.08
C SER A 16 -21.81 3.49 -13.33
N ARG A 17 -22.07 2.64 -14.34
CA ARG A 17 -21.07 1.75 -14.95
C ARG A 17 -20.14 2.50 -15.91
N SER A 18 -19.42 3.52 -15.46
CA SER A 18 -18.41 4.17 -16.31
C SER A 18 -16.99 3.69 -15.95
N ARG A 19 -16.43 2.82 -16.79
CA ARG A 19 -15.00 2.50 -16.86
C ARG A 19 -14.22 3.76 -17.24
N GLN A 20 -13.95 4.65 -16.29
CA GLN A 20 -13.12 5.82 -16.54
C GLN A 20 -11.64 5.46 -16.35
N PRO A 21 -10.76 5.82 -17.31
CA PRO A 21 -9.33 5.59 -17.18
C PRO A 21 -8.76 6.34 -15.98
N ALA A 22 -7.93 5.65 -15.18
CA ALA A 22 -7.22 6.22 -14.03
C ALA A 22 -6.32 7.43 -14.37
N ALA A 23 -6.12 7.71 -15.66
CA ALA A 23 -5.30 8.83 -16.15
C ALA A 23 -5.90 10.23 -15.91
N MET A 24 -7.21 10.35 -15.62
CA MET A 24 -7.88 11.66 -15.48
C MET A 24 -8.02 12.17 -14.05
N LEU A 25 -7.71 11.36 -13.03
CA LEU A 25 -7.81 11.79 -11.64
C LEU A 25 -6.50 12.46 -11.24
N ALA A 26 -6.57 13.72 -10.80
CA ALA A 26 -5.49 14.47 -10.18
C ALA A 26 -5.15 13.86 -8.81
N MET A 27 -4.67 12.63 -8.82
CA MET A 27 -4.29 11.88 -7.63
C MET A 27 -2.91 12.33 -7.21
N THR A 28 -2.76 12.70 -5.93
CA THR A 28 -1.43 12.77 -5.31
C THR A 28 -0.76 11.40 -5.52
N PRO A 29 0.28 11.28 -6.36
CA PRO A 29 0.77 9.98 -6.85
C PRO A 29 1.38 9.10 -5.74
N THR A 30 1.50 9.63 -4.53
CA THR A 30 2.01 9.01 -3.30
C THR A 30 1.13 7.86 -2.79
N TYR A 31 -0.19 8.05 -2.76
CA TYR A 31 -1.13 7.15 -2.06
C TYR A 31 -1.80 6.11 -2.95
N ARG A 32 -1.38 6.05 -4.22
CA ARG A 32 -1.90 5.11 -5.19
C ARG A 32 -1.35 3.70 -4.90
N PRO A 33 -2.15 2.64 -5.12
CA PRO A 33 -1.71 1.26 -5.02
C PRO A 33 -1.03 0.80 -6.32
N PRO A 34 -0.28 -0.33 -6.28
CA PRO A 34 0.45 -0.86 -7.43
C PRO A 34 -0.44 -1.13 -8.65
N GLU A 35 -1.69 -1.57 -8.46
CA GLU A 35 -2.64 -1.80 -9.55
C GLU A 35 -2.99 -0.55 -10.38
N SER A 36 -2.57 0.65 -9.97
CA SER A 36 -2.71 1.86 -10.80
C SER A 36 -1.79 1.83 -12.02
N ASP A 37 -0.68 1.09 -11.97
CA ASP A 37 0.32 0.99 -13.04
C ASP A 37 0.21 -0.30 -13.87
N LEU A 38 -0.72 -1.17 -13.53
CA LEU A 38 -0.81 -2.49 -14.14
C LEU A 38 -1.65 -2.47 -15.43
N GLU A 39 -1.81 -3.63 -16.04
CA GLU A 39 -2.69 -3.80 -17.19
C GLU A 39 -4.11 -4.17 -16.73
N GLY A 40 -5.13 -3.53 -17.30
CA GLY A 40 -6.53 -3.80 -16.94
C GLY A 40 -6.99 -3.09 -15.67
N ASN A 41 -6.42 -1.92 -15.37
CA ASN A 41 -6.68 -1.14 -14.15
C ASN A 41 -8.17 -0.86 -13.97
N VAL A 42 -8.75 -1.46 -12.93
CA VAL A 42 -10.09 -1.16 -12.45
C VAL A 42 -9.96 -0.59 -11.04
N ILE A 43 -10.45 0.64 -10.86
CA ILE A 43 -10.59 1.21 -9.52
C ILE A 43 -11.66 0.38 -8.80
N SER A 44 -11.26 -0.27 -7.71
CA SER A 44 -12.11 -1.12 -6.89
C SER A 44 -12.03 -0.68 -5.42
N ARG A 45 -12.87 -1.23 -4.55
CA ARG A 45 -12.87 -0.91 -3.11
C ARG A 45 -11.52 -1.22 -2.44
N SER A 46 -10.72 -2.14 -2.99
CA SER A 46 -9.37 -2.42 -2.47
C SER A 46 -8.44 -1.21 -2.61
N TYR A 47 -8.73 -0.30 -3.55
CA TYR A 47 -8.02 0.95 -3.74
C TYR A 47 -8.12 1.82 -2.49
N ASP A 48 -9.35 2.07 -2.03
CA ASP A 48 -9.61 2.87 -0.84
C ASP A 48 -8.99 2.27 0.41
N ILE A 49 -9.01 0.93 0.53
CA ILE A 49 -8.36 0.22 1.64
C ILE A 49 -6.85 0.45 1.64
N TRP A 50 -6.19 0.45 0.49
CA TRP A 50 -4.76 0.76 0.40
C TRP A 50 -4.48 2.21 0.80
N THR A 51 -5.21 3.16 0.20
CA THR A 51 -5.04 4.58 0.48
C THR A 51 -5.28 4.87 1.97
N LEU A 52 -6.33 4.29 2.56
CA LEU A 52 -6.59 4.39 3.99
C LEU A 52 -5.47 3.76 4.84
N GLY A 53 -4.89 2.65 4.39
CA GLY A 53 -3.75 2.02 5.04
C GLY A 53 -2.55 2.95 5.10
N CYS A 54 -2.22 3.60 3.98
CA CYS A 54 -1.16 4.62 3.94
C CYS A 54 -1.44 5.76 4.94
N LEU A 55 -2.67 6.26 4.99
CA LEU A 55 -3.06 7.32 5.92
C LEU A 55 -2.97 6.87 7.39
N PHE A 56 -3.39 5.64 7.72
CA PHE A 56 -3.25 5.11 9.07
C PHE A 56 -1.79 4.96 9.48
N MET A 57 -0.92 4.49 8.58
CA MET A 57 0.52 4.42 8.87
C MET A 57 1.09 5.81 9.16
N GLU A 58 0.81 6.80 8.32
CA GLU A 58 1.26 8.18 8.51
C GLU A 58 0.68 8.81 9.79
N THR A 59 -0.57 8.48 10.12
CA THR A 59 -1.21 8.93 11.37
C THR A 59 -0.52 8.33 12.59
N MET A 60 -0.13 7.05 12.56
CA MET A 60 0.60 6.42 13.68
C MET A 60 2.01 6.98 13.82
N ILE A 61 2.70 7.24 12.71
CA ILE A 61 4.01 7.91 12.72
C ILE A 61 3.89 9.30 13.34
N TRP A 62 2.93 10.10 12.87
CA TRP A 62 2.69 11.43 13.42
C TRP A 62 2.27 11.40 14.89
N HIS A 63 1.44 10.43 15.28
CA HIS A 63 0.99 10.28 16.67
C HIS A 63 2.15 10.02 17.63
N LEU A 64 3.17 9.27 17.21
CA LEU A 64 4.30 8.88 18.05
C LEU A 64 5.31 10.02 18.24
N ASP A 65 5.75 10.65 17.14
CA ASP A 65 6.85 11.63 17.18
C ASP A 65 6.62 12.84 16.27
N GLY A 66 5.37 13.12 15.92
CA GLY A 66 4.97 14.37 15.30
C GLY A 66 5.37 14.51 13.83
N PHE A 67 5.46 15.77 13.40
CA PHE A 67 5.65 16.11 11.99
C PHE A 67 7.05 15.76 11.48
N GLU A 68 8.08 15.91 12.31
CA GLU A 68 9.47 15.66 11.95
C GLU A 68 9.68 14.21 11.52
N TRP A 69 9.10 13.25 12.26
CA TRP A 69 9.22 11.83 11.93
C TRP A 69 8.40 11.45 10.70
N LEU A 70 7.23 12.06 10.52
CA LEU A 70 6.41 11.91 9.30
C LEU A 70 7.14 12.46 8.06
N PHE A 71 7.80 13.62 8.19
CA PHE A 71 8.60 14.21 7.13
C PHE A 71 9.78 13.30 6.77
N GLN A 72 10.50 12.79 7.78
CA GLN A 72 11.59 11.84 7.58
C GLN A 72 11.11 10.58 6.84
N PHE A 73 9.94 10.04 7.20
CA PHE A 73 9.32 8.91 6.52
C PHE A 73 9.07 9.21 5.04
N SER A 74 8.50 10.37 4.72
CA SER A 74 8.28 10.81 3.33
C SER A 74 9.58 10.88 2.54
N GLN A 75 10.64 11.44 3.14
CA GLN A 75 11.95 11.57 2.50
C GLN A 75 12.64 10.22 2.29
N GLU A 76 12.59 9.32 3.26
CA GLU A 76 13.16 7.98 3.12
C GLU A 76 12.45 7.17 2.01
N ARG A 77 11.12 7.33 1.85
CA ARG A 77 10.36 6.66 0.79
C ARG A 77 10.54 7.26 -0.61
N LEU A 78 11.18 8.43 -0.72
CA LEU A 78 11.40 9.14 -1.98
C LEU A 78 12.50 8.46 -2.83
N THR A 79 12.18 7.28 -3.36
CA THR A 79 13.04 6.45 -4.21
C THR A 79 12.59 6.53 -5.68
N SER A 80 13.46 6.13 -6.60
CA SER A 80 13.16 6.14 -8.04
C SER A 80 12.02 5.17 -8.38
N ASP A 81 10.96 5.70 -8.99
CA ASP A 81 9.78 4.95 -9.45
C ASP A 81 9.97 4.45 -10.90
N VAL A 82 8.96 3.77 -11.45
CA VAL A 82 8.90 3.25 -12.82
C VAL A 82 9.19 4.27 -13.92
N THR A 83 8.96 5.55 -13.65
CA THR A 83 9.22 6.64 -14.60
C THR A 83 10.64 7.22 -14.51
N GLY A 84 11.50 6.66 -13.65
CA GLY A 84 12.83 7.20 -13.33
C GLY A 84 12.80 8.43 -12.41
N CYS A 85 11.61 8.99 -12.16
CA CYS A 85 11.41 10.09 -11.21
C CYS A 85 11.35 9.54 -9.78
N LYS A 86 11.92 10.27 -8.83
CA LYS A 86 11.75 9.92 -7.42
C LYS A 86 10.30 10.17 -7.00
N LYS A 87 9.63 9.16 -6.47
CA LYS A 87 8.27 9.30 -5.91
C LYS A 87 8.18 8.62 -4.56
N PRO A 88 7.47 9.21 -3.60
CA PRO A 88 7.24 8.62 -2.29
C PRO A 88 6.09 7.61 -2.35
N THR A 89 6.07 6.71 -3.34
CA THR A 89 5.11 5.59 -3.38
C THR A 89 5.40 4.60 -2.24
N TYR A 90 4.42 3.77 -1.91
CA TYR A 90 4.57 2.70 -0.90
C TYR A 90 5.06 1.38 -1.50
N PHE A 91 5.09 1.27 -2.82
CA PHE A 91 5.50 0.07 -3.56
C PHE A 91 6.61 0.40 -4.55
N ASP A 92 7.33 -0.64 -4.95
CA ASP A 92 8.29 -0.66 -6.04
C ASP A 92 7.85 -1.63 -7.12
N ILE A 93 8.25 -1.35 -8.36
CA ILE A 93 8.14 -2.27 -9.49
C ILE A 93 9.54 -2.54 -10.02
N LYS A 94 9.86 -3.83 -10.21
CA LYS A 94 11.18 -4.30 -10.67
C LYS A 94 11.03 -5.21 -11.89
N GLU A 95 12.04 -5.23 -12.75
CA GLU A 95 12.13 -6.17 -13.87
C GLU A 95 12.41 -7.58 -13.33
N PHE A 96 11.64 -8.58 -13.76
CA PHE A 96 11.81 -9.96 -13.33
C PHE A 96 12.68 -10.73 -14.33
N LYS A 97 13.93 -11.02 -13.95
CA LYS A 97 14.89 -11.73 -14.80
C LYS A 97 14.71 -13.26 -14.83
N GLY A 98 13.72 -13.79 -14.11
CA GLY A 98 13.35 -15.21 -14.12
C GLY A 98 12.22 -15.56 -15.10
N ALA A 99 11.71 -14.59 -15.87
CA ALA A 99 10.59 -14.80 -16.76
C ALA A 99 10.94 -15.78 -17.90
N SER A 100 10.22 -16.90 -17.97
CA SER A 100 10.19 -17.73 -19.18
C SER A 100 9.48 -16.98 -20.32
N VAL A 101 9.73 -17.35 -21.58
CA VAL A 101 9.06 -16.75 -22.74
C VAL A 101 7.54 -16.83 -22.56
N GLY A 102 6.87 -15.67 -22.40
CA GLY A 102 5.42 -15.57 -22.15
C GLY A 102 4.99 -15.34 -20.69
N ALA A 103 5.91 -15.26 -19.73
CA ALA A 103 5.62 -14.95 -18.32
C ALA A 103 5.73 -13.45 -18.01
N ALA A 104 5.17 -13.02 -16.87
CA ALA A 104 5.21 -11.62 -16.42
C ALA A 104 6.66 -11.12 -16.31
N ALA A 105 7.01 -10.07 -17.06
CA ALA A 105 8.36 -9.50 -17.07
C ALA A 105 8.65 -8.58 -15.88
N HIS A 106 7.69 -8.37 -14.98
CA HIS A 106 7.79 -7.41 -13.88
C HIS A 106 7.26 -7.99 -12.58
N THR A 107 7.75 -7.45 -11.46
CA THR A 107 7.26 -7.74 -10.12
C THR A 107 6.90 -6.46 -9.39
N ALA A 108 5.86 -6.48 -8.57
CA ALA A 108 5.51 -5.43 -7.63
C ALA A 108 5.76 -5.91 -6.19
N SER A 109 6.28 -5.04 -5.34
CA SER A 109 6.55 -5.32 -3.92
C SER A 109 6.38 -4.07 -3.08
N ILE A 110 6.16 -4.24 -1.77
CA ILE A 110 6.22 -3.10 -0.83
C ILE A 110 7.66 -2.61 -0.73
N LYS A 111 7.86 -1.28 -0.64
CA LYS A 111 9.19 -0.70 -0.47
C LYS A 111 9.83 -1.17 0.83
N VAL A 112 11.14 -1.44 0.80
CA VAL A 112 11.88 -1.85 2.00
C VAL A 112 11.85 -0.74 3.06
N GLU A 113 11.79 0.53 2.65
CA GLU A 113 11.68 1.68 3.54
C GLU A 113 10.36 1.69 4.32
N VAL A 114 9.26 1.26 3.69
CA VAL A 114 7.97 1.09 4.37
C VAL A 114 8.06 -0.02 5.41
N LEU A 115 8.62 -1.18 5.04
CA LEU A 115 8.81 -2.32 5.96
C LEU A 115 9.73 -1.96 7.14
N LYS A 116 10.79 -1.19 6.90
CA LYS A 116 11.66 -0.66 7.94
C LYS A 116 10.90 0.24 8.91
N TYR A 117 9.99 1.09 8.42
CA TYR A 117 9.22 1.97 9.30
C TYR A 117 8.23 1.22 10.17
N PHE A 118 7.61 0.16 9.66
CA PHE A 118 6.81 -0.74 10.48
C PHE A 118 7.61 -1.32 11.66
N GLU A 119 8.87 -1.69 11.44
CA GLU A 119 9.74 -2.16 12.53
C GLU A 119 10.19 -1.02 13.44
N LYS A 120 10.49 0.18 12.91
CA LYS A 120 10.80 1.37 13.72
C LYS A 120 9.62 1.72 14.66
N ILE A 121 8.38 1.63 14.18
CA ILE A 121 7.18 1.86 15.00
C ILE A 121 7.09 0.83 16.13
N ARG A 122 7.28 -0.46 15.85
CA ARG A 122 7.24 -1.54 16.86
C ARG A 122 8.26 -1.38 17.98
N ASN A 123 9.40 -0.78 17.67
CA ASN A 123 10.48 -0.52 18.62
C ASN A 123 10.43 0.90 19.21
N HIS A 124 9.41 1.70 18.87
CA HIS A 124 9.32 3.07 19.33
C HIS A 124 9.03 3.12 20.85
N PRO A 125 9.71 3.96 21.65
CA PRO A 125 9.51 4.01 23.11
C PRO A 125 8.06 4.32 23.54
N LYS A 126 7.33 5.05 22.70
CA LYS A 126 5.90 5.39 22.91
C LYS A 126 4.94 4.43 22.20
N CYS A 127 5.42 3.33 21.62
CA CYS A 127 4.57 2.35 20.96
C CYS A 127 3.71 1.66 22.01
N THR A 128 2.39 1.76 21.89
CA THR A 128 1.43 1.15 22.82
C THR A 128 0.76 -0.04 22.14
N GLN A 129 0.03 -0.86 22.89
CA GLN A 129 -0.69 -1.98 22.29
C GLN A 129 -1.73 -1.49 21.27
N PHE A 130 -2.35 -0.33 21.50
CA PHE A 130 -3.18 0.35 20.51
C PHE A 130 -2.44 0.57 19.17
N VAL A 131 -1.23 1.13 19.22
CA VAL A 131 -0.43 1.40 18.02
C VAL A 131 -0.06 0.07 17.33
N LEU A 132 0.37 -0.93 18.08
CA LEU A 132 0.69 -2.26 17.57
C LEU A 132 -0.47 -2.88 16.79
N ASP A 133 -1.66 -2.86 17.36
CA ASP A 133 -2.84 -3.46 16.75
C ASP A 133 -3.25 -2.73 15.46
N VAL A 134 -3.11 -1.40 15.42
CA VAL A 134 -3.36 -0.62 14.19
C VAL A 134 -2.34 -0.96 13.12
N ILE A 135 -1.03 -0.94 13.42
CA ILE A 135 0.00 -1.21 12.41
C ILE A 135 -0.01 -2.65 11.92
N GLU A 136 -0.48 -3.60 12.74
CA GLU A 136 -0.64 -4.99 12.34
C GLU A 136 -1.67 -5.13 11.22
N ILE A 137 -2.85 -4.51 11.39
CA ILE A 137 -3.88 -4.45 10.34
C ILE A 137 -3.32 -3.76 9.10
N VAL A 138 -2.64 -2.63 9.28
CA VAL A 138 -2.12 -1.86 8.15
C VAL A 138 -1.08 -2.64 7.37
N GLN A 139 -0.12 -3.29 8.04
CA GLN A 139 0.95 -4.05 7.40
C GLN A 139 0.47 -5.34 6.75
N ASP A 140 -0.36 -6.11 7.46
CA ASP A 140 -0.66 -7.49 7.08
C ASP A 140 -1.89 -7.57 6.17
N GLU A 141 -2.78 -6.58 6.22
CA GLU A 141 -4.10 -6.65 5.58
C GLU A 141 -4.46 -5.45 4.69
N MET A 142 -3.79 -4.29 4.80
CA MET A 142 -4.12 -3.08 4.01
C MET A 142 -3.05 -2.74 2.97
N ILE A 143 -1.80 -2.55 3.39
CA ILE A 143 -0.66 -2.21 2.52
C ILE A 143 0.01 -3.50 2.03
N ILE A 144 -0.75 -4.29 1.26
CA ILE A 144 -0.26 -5.50 0.61
C ILE A 144 -0.47 -5.47 -0.91
N VAL A 145 0.47 -6.08 -1.64
CA VAL A 145 0.32 -6.35 -3.06
C VAL A 145 -0.60 -7.55 -3.22
N ARG A 146 -1.72 -7.35 -3.92
CA ARG A 146 -2.78 -8.36 -4.08
C ARG A 146 -2.28 -9.57 -4.86
N ARG A 147 -2.60 -10.78 -4.37
CA ARG A 147 -2.24 -12.07 -4.98
C ARG A 147 -3.34 -13.10 -4.78
N ALA A 148 -3.34 -14.19 -5.55
CA ALA A 148 -4.47 -15.12 -5.65
C ALA A 148 -5.04 -15.59 -4.29
N ASN A 149 -4.17 -15.83 -3.31
CA ASN A 149 -4.57 -16.32 -1.98
C ASN A 149 -4.44 -15.26 -0.87
N ASN A 150 -4.15 -14.00 -1.21
CA ASN A 150 -4.01 -12.93 -0.24
C ASN A 150 -4.46 -11.60 -0.84
N ASP A 151 -5.66 -11.20 -0.49
CA ASP A 151 -6.27 -9.92 -0.87
C ASP A 151 -6.43 -9.01 0.35
N ARG A 152 -6.59 -7.71 0.09
CA ARG A 152 -6.76 -6.69 1.13
C ARG A 152 -8.05 -6.91 1.90
N ILE A 153 -8.05 -6.55 3.17
CA ILE A 153 -9.23 -6.61 4.03
C ILE A 153 -10.40 -5.81 3.43
N THR A 154 -11.59 -6.40 3.51
CA THR A 154 -12.83 -5.73 3.12
C THR A 154 -13.21 -4.63 4.12
N SER A 155 -13.94 -3.60 3.68
CA SER A 155 -14.40 -2.51 4.56
C SER A 155 -15.17 -2.99 5.80
N SER A 156 -16.05 -3.98 5.67
CA SER A 156 -16.82 -4.54 6.81
C SER A 156 -15.93 -5.22 7.85
N ARG A 157 -14.97 -6.03 7.41
CA ARG A 157 -13.99 -6.65 8.32
C ARG A 157 -13.07 -5.61 8.96
N LEU A 158 -12.66 -4.58 8.21
CA LEU A 158 -11.85 -3.49 8.74
C LEU A 158 -12.62 -2.72 9.82
N GLU A 159 -13.88 -2.38 9.56
CA GLU A 159 -14.77 -1.74 10.53
C GLU A 159 -14.89 -2.56 11.81
N ALA A 160 -15.12 -3.88 11.70
CA ALA A 160 -15.18 -4.77 12.86
C ALA A 160 -13.88 -4.77 13.67
N LYS A 161 -12.71 -4.79 13.01
CA LYS A 161 -11.41 -4.72 13.70
C LYS A 161 -11.18 -3.37 14.38
N ILE A 162 -11.51 -2.26 13.71
CA ILE A 162 -11.40 -0.92 14.28
C ILE A 162 -12.36 -0.75 15.47
N ALA A 163 -13.59 -1.27 15.38
CA ALA A 163 -14.56 -1.25 16.48
C ALA A 163 -14.04 -2.03 17.70
N SER A 164 -13.37 -3.17 17.48
CA SER A 164 -12.70 -3.93 18.54
C SER A 164 -11.58 -3.13 19.20
N ILE A 165 -10.70 -2.50 18.41
CA ILE A 165 -9.64 -1.60 18.93
C ILE A 165 -10.25 -0.47 19.75
N HIS A 166 -11.28 0.20 19.22
CA HIS A 166 -11.97 1.30 19.90
C HIS A 166 -12.58 0.85 21.23
N SER A 167 -13.25 -0.30 21.27
CA SER A 167 -13.79 -0.85 22.51
C SER A 167 -12.69 -1.10 23.56
N ARG A 168 -11.49 -1.51 23.14
CA ARG A 168 -10.36 -1.72 24.06
C ARG A 168 -9.81 -0.42 24.61
N CYS A 169 -9.72 0.63 23.78
CA CYS A 169 -9.35 1.98 24.22
C CYS A 169 -10.29 2.48 25.33
N GLN A 170 -11.59 2.20 25.24
CA GLN A 170 -12.57 2.64 26.25
C GLN A 170 -12.52 1.86 27.55
N ARG A 171 -11.94 0.65 27.55
CA ARG A 171 -12.00 -0.28 28.70
C ARG A 171 -10.72 -0.32 29.52
N SER A 172 -9.61 0.15 28.97
CA SER A 172 -8.29 -0.06 29.57
C SER A 172 -7.36 1.08 29.22
N ASP A 173 -7.10 1.98 30.16
CA ASP A 173 -6.13 3.07 29.98
C ASP A 173 -4.73 2.51 29.69
N SER A 174 -4.37 1.37 30.29
CA SER A 174 -3.10 0.69 30.01
C SER A 174 -2.93 0.26 28.54
N TYR A 175 -4.03 0.03 27.80
CA TYR A 175 -3.95 -0.34 26.37
C TYR A 175 -3.45 0.81 25.50
N VAL A 176 -3.77 2.05 25.90
CA VAL A 176 -3.38 3.27 25.18
C VAL A 176 -2.18 3.98 25.80
N CYS A 177 -1.88 3.73 27.09
CA CYS A 177 -0.83 4.43 27.82
C CYS A 177 0.44 3.61 28.05
N ASN A 178 0.34 2.28 28.15
CA ASN A 178 1.53 1.47 28.44
C ASN A 178 2.27 1.14 27.15
N THR A 179 3.59 1.29 27.20
CA THR A 179 4.46 0.84 26.12
C THR A 179 4.32 -0.66 25.92
N ALA A 180 4.08 -1.07 24.69
CA ALA A 180 4.11 -2.44 24.22
C ALA A 180 5.11 -2.49 23.05
N ASN A 181 6.25 -3.15 23.28
CA ASN A 181 7.25 -3.39 22.25
C ASN A 181 7.08 -4.83 21.75
N ALA A 182 6.91 -5.00 20.43
CA ALA A 182 6.70 -6.31 19.82
C ALA A 182 7.46 -6.42 18.49
N PRO A 183 8.81 -6.41 18.50
CA PRO A 183 9.62 -6.46 17.28
C PRO A 183 9.31 -7.72 16.47
N ARG A 184 9.19 -7.57 15.14
CA ARG A 184 8.99 -8.69 14.21
C ARG A 184 10.23 -8.96 13.35
N GLY A 185 11.17 -8.01 13.32
CA GLY A 185 12.27 -8.01 12.38
C GLY A 185 11.83 -7.55 10.98
N ILE A 186 12.80 -7.14 10.17
CA ILE A 186 12.54 -6.68 8.80
C ILE A 186 12.47 -7.91 7.89
N SER A 187 11.27 -8.20 7.38
CA SER A 187 11.08 -9.23 6.36
C SER A 187 11.51 -8.73 4.98
N ASP A 188 12.04 -9.63 4.15
CA ASP A 188 12.26 -9.33 2.73
C ASP A 188 10.92 -9.00 2.03
N PRO A 189 10.90 -8.02 1.11
CA PRO A 189 9.70 -7.70 0.35
C PRO A 189 9.19 -8.90 -0.44
N VAL A 190 7.88 -9.18 -0.32
CA VAL A 190 7.21 -10.18 -1.16
C VAL A 190 7.06 -9.61 -2.57
N HIS A 191 7.65 -10.28 -3.55
CA HIS A 191 7.60 -9.90 -4.96
C HIS A 191 6.47 -10.65 -5.68
N VAL A 192 5.49 -9.91 -6.19
CA VAL A 192 4.33 -10.45 -6.91
C VAL A 192 4.49 -10.17 -8.39
N GLU A 193 4.35 -11.19 -9.24
CA GLU A 193 4.40 -11.07 -10.70
C GLU A 193 3.26 -10.21 -11.23
N VAL A 194 3.58 -9.20 -12.02
CA VAL A 194 2.61 -8.24 -12.56
C VAL A 194 2.87 -7.92 -14.03
N VAL A 195 1.79 -7.56 -14.74
CA VAL A 195 1.85 -7.04 -16.10
C VAL A 195 1.57 -5.54 -16.06
N LEU A 196 2.49 -4.74 -16.61
CA LEU A 196 2.37 -3.28 -16.62
C LEU A 196 1.40 -2.82 -17.70
N GLY A 197 0.70 -1.72 -17.43
CA GLY A 197 -0.16 -1.07 -18.41
C GLY A 197 0.65 -0.44 -19.54
N GLN A 198 0.07 -0.42 -20.74
CA GLN A 198 0.75 0.10 -21.94
C GLN A 198 1.27 1.54 -21.75
N HIS A 199 0.47 2.40 -21.10
CA HIS A 199 0.85 3.79 -20.80
C HIS A 199 2.13 3.89 -19.94
N VAL A 200 2.36 2.95 -19.03
CA VAL A 200 3.58 2.90 -18.20
C VAL A 200 4.77 2.48 -19.05
N LEU A 201 4.60 1.45 -19.89
CA LEU A 201 5.65 0.98 -20.81
C LEU A 201 6.07 2.06 -21.80
N ASP A 202 5.13 2.83 -22.33
CA ASP A 202 5.40 3.93 -23.26
C ASP A 202 6.19 5.05 -22.56
N ASN A 203 5.82 5.40 -21.32
CA ASN A 203 6.56 6.37 -20.52
C ASN A 203 7.99 5.91 -20.21
N MET A 204 8.19 4.62 -19.89
CA MET A 204 9.54 4.05 -19.68
C MET A 204 10.41 4.16 -20.94
N ARG A 205 9.82 3.84 -22.11
CA ARG A 205 10.50 3.94 -23.41
C ARG A 205 10.90 5.38 -23.71
N MET A 206 9.99 6.34 -23.49
CA MET A 206 10.28 7.76 -23.71
C MET A 206 11.34 8.31 -22.75
N ALA A 207 11.36 7.84 -21.50
CA ALA A 207 12.35 8.25 -20.51
C ALA A 207 13.72 7.54 -20.65
N ASN A 208 13.85 6.57 -21.56
CA ASN A 208 15.02 5.68 -21.69
C ASN A 208 15.48 5.08 -20.34
N PHE A 209 14.52 4.80 -19.45
CA PHE A 209 14.79 4.33 -18.10
C PHE A 209 14.65 2.80 -18.03
N ARG A 210 15.55 2.15 -17.31
CA ARG A 210 15.48 0.70 -17.02
C ARG A 210 15.24 0.48 -15.54
N LEU A 211 14.27 -0.37 -15.23
CA LEU A 211 13.99 -0.78 -13.86
C LEU A 211 15.16 -1.54 -13.25
N GLN A 212 15.22 -1.51 -11.93
CA GLN A 212 16.09 -2.42 -11.20
C GLN A 212 15.61 -3.86 -11.43
N ALA A 213 16.57 -4.77 -11.54
CA ALA A 213 16.29 -6.18 -11.72
C ALA A 213 16.02 -6.87 -10.38
N HIS A 214 15.00 -7.74 -10.35
CA HIS A 214 14.76 -8.69 -9.28
C HIS A 214 15.12 -10.11 -9.75
N VAL A 215 15.87 -10.82 -8.90
CA VAL A 215 16.24 -12.23 -9.05
C VAL A 215 15.90 -12.91 -7.73
N GLY A 216 14.88 -13.78 -7.72
CA GLY A 216 14.38 -14.35 -6.48
C GLY A 216 13.05 -15.08 -6.63
N LYS A 217 12.49 -15.51 -5.49
CA LYS A 217 11.17 -16.14 -5.43
C LYS A 217 10.08 -15.10 -5.70
N THR A 218 9.09 -15.49 -6.48
CA THR A 218 7.94 -14.66 -6.82
C THR A 218 6.62 -15.38 -6.53
N GLU A 219 5.56 -14.61 -6.31
CA GLU A 219 4.20 -15.10 -6.19
C GLU A 219 3.34 -14.61 -7.36
N LYS A 220 2.32 -15.36 -7.76
CA LYS A 220 1.43 -14.97 -8.86
C LYS A 220 0.40 -13.92 -8.42
N SER A 221 0.16 -12.92 -9.27
CA SER A 221 -0.93 -11.95 -9.08
C SER A 221 -2.31 -12.60 -9.23
N ILE A 222 -3.34 -11.89 -8.74
CA ILE A 222 -4.75 -12.24 -8.97
C ILE A 222 -5.02 -12.22 -10.48
N SER A 223 -5.71 -13.24 -11.01
CA SER A 223 -6.07 -13.30 -12.42
C SER A 223 -7.12 -12.23 -12.78
N ARG A 224 -7.20 -11.83 -14.06
CA ARG A 224 -8.23 -10.88 -14.53
C ARG A 224 -9.66 -11.33 -14.23
N GLU A 225 -9.91 -12.64 -14.23
CA GLU A 225 -11.23 -13.22 -13.97
C GLU A 225 -11.63 -13.15 -12.50
N GLU A 226 -10.66 -13.24 -11.59
CA GLU A 226 -10.85 -13.08 -10.15
C GLU A 226 -10.97 -11.60 -9.75
N LEU A 227 -10.22 -10.70 -10.40
CA LEU A 227 -10.35 -9.24 -10.25
C LEU A 227 -11.76 -8.72 -10.59
N ALA A 228 -12.48 -9.40 -11.49
CA ALA A 228 -13.84 -9.01 -11.90
C ALA A 228 -14.94 -9.48 -10.93
N ARG A 229 -14.61 -10.30 -9.93
CA ARG A 229 -15.56 -10.86 -8.94
C ARG A 229 -15.49 -10.20 -7.56
N THR A 230 -14.55 -9.28 -7.35
CA THR A 230 -14.36 -8.50 -6.11
C THR A 230 -14.98 -7.11 -6.20
#